data_AF-A0A8T5EWB2-F1
#
_entry.id   AF-A0A8T5EWB2-F1
#
_cell.length_a   1.000
_cell.length_b   1.000
_cell.length_c   1.000
_cell.angle_alpha   90.00
_cell.angle_beta   90.00
_cell.angle_gamma   90.00
#
_symmetry.space_group_name_H-M   'P 1'
#
loop_
_entity.id
_entity.type
_entity.pdbx_description
1 polymer ?
#
loop_
_entity_poly.entity_id
_entity_poly.type
_entity_poly.pdbx_seq_one_letter_code
_entity_poly.pdbx_strand_id
1 'polypeptide(L)'
;SIVYLNGKRFKKMHAQEYYEKFVNTEGMKIASKSLKTLQKNFDLVIMEGAGSPAEINLQKYDIANMKIAKKANADVLLVTDIDRGGSFASLVGTMNLIDEKYQKLVKGFIFNKFRGDIDVLKPGFKKLKNITKIPTFGTIPLMPLNLPEEDSLNAKPKHITWSKKNISKIDGELNKLSKIVESNIDVNSIEKMLQ
;
A
#
# COMPACT_ATOMS: atom_id res chain seq x y z
N SER A 1 -18.68 -13.28 -0.79
CA SER A 1 -17.54 -13.80 0.01
C SER A 1 -17.89 -13.80 1.49
N ILE A 2 -17.10 -14.48 2.33
CA ILE A 2 -17.26 -14.39 3.79
C ILE A 2 -16.63 -13.08 4.25
N VAL A 3 -17.34 -12.31 5.08
CA VAL A 3 -16.83 -11.08 5.70
C VAL A 3 -16.34 -11.42 7.11
N TYR A 4 -15.14 -10.94 7.45
CA TYR A 4 -14.55 -11.02 8.77
C TYR A 4 -14.42 -9.61 9.35
N LEU A 5 -14.72 -9.46 10.64
CA LEU A 5 -14.64 -8.19 11.36
C LEU A 5 -13.90 -8.42 12.66
N ASN A 6 -12.82 -7.67 12.89
CA ASN A 6 -11.97 -7.78 14.08
C ASN A 6 -11.54 -9.23 14.38
N GLY A 7 -11.12 -9.96 13.34
CA GLY A 7 -10.66 -11.35 13.44
C GLY A 7 -11.77 -12.39 13.61
N LYS A 8 -13.05 -12.00 13.61
CA LYS A 8 -14.19 -12.93 13.78
C LYS A 8 -15.02 -13.01 12.51
N ARG A 9 -15.50 -14.22 12.19
CA ARG A 9 -16.44 -14.44 11.09
C ARG A 9 -17.72 -13.64 11.38
N PHE A 10 -18.11 -12.77 10.45
CA PHE A 10 -19.34 -11.99 10.57
C PHE A 10 -20.49 -12.70 9.84
N LYS A 11 -20.53 -12.60 8.51
CA LYS A 11 -21.50 -13.32 7.67
C LYS A 11 -21.01 -13.49 6.24
N LYS A 12 -21.63 -14.40 5.49
CA LYS A 12 -21.46 -14.48 4.04
C LYS A 12 -22.35 -13.43 3.39
N MET A 13 -21.79 -12.63 2.49
CA MET A 13 -22.52 -11.61 1.73
C MET A 13 -22.31 -11.81 0.22
N HIS A 14 -23.35 -11.51 -0.55
CA HIS A 14 -23.20 -11.31 -1.99
C HIS A 14 -22.51 -9.96 -2.26
N ALA A 15 -21.81 -9.83 -3.39
CA ALA A 15 -21.04 -8.63 -3.71
C ALA A 15 -21.91 -7.37 -3.71
N GLN A 16 -23.11 -7.45 -4.29
CA GLN A 16 -24.06 -6.34 -4.30
C GLN A 16 -24.48 -5.93 -2.89
N GLU A 17 -24.83 -6.89 -2.02
CA GLU A 17 -25.19 -6.59 -0.63
C GLU A 17 -24.02 -5.95 0.13
N TYR A 18 -22.80 -6.47 -0.08
CA TYR A 18 -21.59 -5.92 0.53
C TYR A 18 -21.40 -4.44 0.14
N TYR A 19 -21.38 -4.15 -1.16
CA TYR A 19 -21.11 -2.80 -1.64
C TYR A 19 -22.25 -1.82 -1.34
N GLU A 20 -23.49 -2.18 -1.67
CA GLU A 20 -24.62 -1.25 -1.60
C GLU A 20 -25.14 -1.05 -0.17
N LYS A 21 -25.12 -2.10 0.66
CA LYS A 21 -25.77 -2.06 1.98
C LYS A 21 -24.79 -2.01 3.14
N PHE A 22 -23.62 -2.62 3.03
CA PHE A 22 -22.70 -2.79 4.16
C PHE A 22 -21.55 -1.77 4.18
N VAL A 23 -20.85 -1.60 3.06
CA VAL A 23 -19.58 -0.85 3.00
C VAL A 23 -19.71 0.58 3.52
N ASN A 24 -20.65 1.37 2.99
CA ASN A 24 -20.79 2.78 3.36
C ASN A 24 -21.54 3.00 4.68
N THR A 25 -22.05 1.94 5.31
CA THR A 25 -22.81 2.02 6.55
C THR A 25 -22.03 1.40 7.70
N GLU A 26 -22.25 0.13 8.01
CA GLU A 26 -21.65 -0.62 9.11
C GLU A 26 -20.15 -0.85 8.87
N GLY A 27 -19.77 -1.20 7.63
CA GLY A 27 -18.37 -1.45 7.25
C GLY A 27 -17.48 -0.26 7.55
N MET A 28 -17.83 0.93 7.03
CA MET A 28 -17.05 2.15 7.27
C MET A 28 -17.07 2.55 8.75
N LYS A 29 -18.21 2.40 9.46
CA LYS A 29 -18.29 2.69 10.91
C LYS A 29 -17.31 1.82 11.70
N ILE A 30 -17.25 0.53 11.40
CA ILE A 30 -16.35 -0.41 12.07
C ILE A 30 -14.90 -0.10 11.75
N ALA A 31 -14.55 0.05 10.46
CA ALA A 31 -13.19 0.40 10.04
C ALA A 31 -12.69 1.69 10.72
N SER A 32 -13.58 2.69 10.81
CA SER A 32 -13.27 3.96 11.49
C SER A 32 -13.05 3.80 12.99
N LYS A 33 -13.80 2.90 13.65
CA LYS A 33 -13.64 2.62 15.07
C LYS A 33 -12.30 1.91 15.32
N SER A 34 -11.95 0.95 14.48
CA SER A 34 -10.65 0.25 14.52
C SER A 34 -9.50 1.24 14.31
N LEU A 35 -9.57 2.09 13.29
CA LEU A 35 -8.59 3.15 13.05
C LEU A 35 -8.42 4.06 14.27
N LYS A 36 -9.51 4.58 14.85
CA LYS A 36 -9.43 5.42 16.07
C LYS A 36 -8.81 4.70 17.25
N THR A 37 -9.04 3.39 17.35
CA THR A 37 -8.47 2.57 18.43
C THR A 37 -6.96 2.44 18.24
N LEU A 38 -6.50 2.21 16.99
CA LEU A 38 -5.08 2.18 16.66
C LEU A 38 -4.42 3.54 16.93
N GLN A 39 -5.01 4.63 16.43
CA GLN A 39 -4.50 5.99 16.64
C GLN A 39 -4.42 6.41 18.11
N LYS A 40 -5.28 5.85 18.98
CA LYS A 40 -5.24 6.12 20.42
C LYS A 40 -4.11 5.36 21.13
N ASN A 41 -3.76 4.17 20.63
CA ASN A 41 -2.89 3.23 21.34
C ASN A 41 -1.47 3.15 20.76
N PHE A 42 -1.21 3.76 19.61
CA PHE A 42 0.06 3.69 18.90
C PHE A 42 0.43 5.07 18.34
N ASP A 43 1.73 5.38 18.40
CA ASP A 43 2.28 6.63 17.89
C ASP A 43 2.28 6.68 16.35
N LEU A 44 2.43 5.51 15.72
CA LEU A 44 2.45 5.35 14.27
C LEU A 44 1.46 4.27 13.83
N VAL A 45 0.60 4.63 12.87
CA VAL A 45 -0.33 3.71 12.23
C VAL A 45 -0.02 3.67 10.74
N ILE A 46 0.52 2.54 10.26
CA ILE A 46 0.73 2.28 8.84
C ILE A 46 -0.52 1.56 8.32
N MET A 47 -1.11 2.10 7.25
CA MET A 47 -2.26 1.50 6.57
C MET A 47 -1.83 1.01 5.20
N GLU A 48 -1.89 -0.30 4.99
CA GLU A 48 -1.71 -0.90 3.68
C GLU A 48 -3.05 -0.94 2.95
N GLY A 49 -3.05 -0.47 1.71
CA GLY A 49 -4.22 -0.53 0.82
C GLY A 49 -4.44 -1.93 0.25
N ALA A 50 -5.58 -2.14 -0.41
CA ALA A 50 -5.85 -3.38 -1.14
C ALA A 50 -5.90 -3.09 -2.64
N GLY A 51 -4.94 -3.63 -3.38
CA GLY A 51 -4.88 -3.46 -4.83
C GLY A 51 -4.58 -2.02 -5.26
N SER A 52 -5.31 -1.53 -6.26
CA SER A 52 -5.15 -0.18 -6.79
C SER A 52 -6.19 0.77 -6.20
N PRO A 53 -5.84 2.01 -5.82
CA PRO A 53 -6.82 3.00 -5.41
C PRO A 53 -7.69 3.53 -6.56
N ALA A 54 -7.41 3.14 -7.81
CA ALA A 54 -8.10 3.59 -9.03
C ALA A 54 -9.09 2.55 -9.57
N GLU A 55 -9.79 1.81 -8.71
CA GLU A 55 -10.92 0.98 -9.12
C GLU A 55 -12.16 1.86 -9.41
N ILE A 56 -12.18 2.49 -10.58
CA ILE A 56 -13.18 3.49 -10.99
C ILE A 56 -14.65 3.05 -10.75
N ASN A 57 -14.94 1.77 -10.96
CA ASN A 57 -16.28 1.21 -10.81
C ASN A 57 -16.70 1.01 -9.34
N LEU A 58 -15.73 0.91 -8.44
CA LEU A 58 -15.90 0.59 -7.02
C LEU A 58 -15.38 1.69 -6.10
N GLN A 59 -14.89 2.81 -6.62
CA GLN A 59 -14.31 3.92 -5.85
C GLN A 59 -15.28 4.46 -4.78
N LYS A 60 -16.59 4.49 -5.07
CA LYS A 60 -17.63 4.85 -4.08
C LYS A 60 -17.84 3.80 -2.98
N TYR A 61 -17.11 2.71 -2.99
CA TYR A 61 -17.12 1.62 -2.02
C TYR A 61 -15.71 1.20 -1.56
N ASP A 62 -14.66 1.85 -2.07
CA ASP A 62 -13.29 1.50 -1.74
C ASP A 62 -12.91 1.99 -0.32
N ILE A 63 -13.17 1.13 0.67
CA ILE A 63 -12.84 1.37 2.08
C ILE A 63 -11.40 1.00 2.43
N ALA A 64 -10.70 0.28 1.56
CA ALA A 64 -9.36 -0.23 1.84
C ALA A 64 -8.28 0.80 1.46
N ASN A 65 -8.53 1.64 0.44
CA ASN A 65 -7.55 2.63 -0.03
C ASN A 65 -7.92 4.07 0.38
N MET A 66 -8.35 4.92 -0.56
CA MET A 66 -8.33 6.37 -0.37
C MET A 66 -9.39 6.90 0.60
N LYS A 67 -10.50 6.18 0.81
CA LYS A 67 -11.53 6.61 1.77
C LYS A 67 -11.05 6.54 3.20
N ILE A 68 -10.40 5.45 3.59
CA ILE A 68 -9.87 5.32 4.96
C ILE A 68 -8.67 6.22 5.15
N ALA A 69 -7.81 6.37 4.13
CA ALA A 69 -6.73 7.36 4.13
C ALA A 69 -7.27 8.79 4.36
N LYS A 70 -8.33 9.18 3.65
CA LYS A 70 -8.96 10.50 3.84
C LYS A 70 -9.52 10.68 5.24
N LYS A 71 -10.08 9.63 5.82
CA LYS A 71 -10.65 9.68 7.18
C LYS A 71 -9.58 9.74 8.27
N ALA A 72 -8.43 9.12 8.03
CA ALA A 72 -7.24 9.24 8.87
C ALA A 72 -6.52 10.59 8.69
N ASN A 73 -6.84 11.35 7.64
CA ASN A 73 -6.01 12.44 7.14
C ASN A 73 -4.56 11.98 6.91
N ALA A 74 -4.40 10.76 6.40
CA ALA A 74 -3.10 10.14 6.19
C ALA A 74 -2.48 10.61 4.88
N ASP A 75 -1.17 10.82 4.92
CA ASP A 75 -0.36 10.91 3.74
C ASP A 75 -0.22 9.54 3.07
N VAL A 76 -0.23 9.53 1.73
CA VAL A 76 -0.27 8.31 0.91
C VAL A 76 0.97 8.22 0.04
N LEU A 77 1.59 7.05 0.03
CA LEU A 77 2.62 6.67 -0.93
C LEU A 77 2.04 5.66 -1.91
N LEU A 78 2.22 5.89 -3.22
CA LEU A 78 1.88 4.87 -4.22
C LEU A 78 3.13 4.09 -4.60
N VAL A 79 3.08 2.78 -4.43
CA VAL A 79 4.15 1.85 -4.78
C VAL A 79 3.77 1.15 -6.09
N THR A 80 4.63 1.24 -7.11
CA THR A 80 4.40 0.58 -8.41
C THR A 80 5.43 -0.51 -8.66
N ASP A 81 5.00 -1.63 -9.25
CA ASP A 81 5.90 -2.66 -9.79
C ASP A 81 6.48 -2.16 -11.12
N ILE A 82 7.81 -2.00 -11.20
CA ILE A 82 8.47 -1.59 -12.45
C ILE A 82 8.91 -2.77 -13.34
N ASP A 83 9.04 -3.97 -12.77
CA ASP A 83 9.52 -5.17 -13.49
C ASP A 83 8.54 -5.58 -14.61
N ARG A 84 7.25 -5.30 -14.42
CA ARG A 84 6.18 -5.57 -15.41
C ARG A 84 6.10 -4.55 -16.55
N GLY A 85 6.86 -3.46 -16.49
CA GLY A 85 6.74 -2.34 -17.41
C GLY A 85 5.47 -1.50 -17.18
N GLY A 86 5.39 -0.34 -17.86
CA GLY A 86 4.21 0.54 -17.79
C GLY A 86 4.02 1.30 -16.47
N SER A 87 4.94 1.22 -15.52
CA SER A 87 4.85 1.82 -14.19
C SER A 87 4.54 3.32 -14.19
N PHE A 88 5.20 4.10 -15.05
CA PHE A 88 4.92 5.53 -15.21
C PHE A 88 3.50 5.81 -15.69
N ALA A 89 3.02 5.06 -16.69
CA ALA A 89 1.67 5.22 -17.22
C ALA A 89 0.63 4.79 -16.18
N SER A 90 0.91 3.72 -15.42
CA SER A 90 0.06 3.25 -14.32
C SER A 90 -0.08 4.31 -13.22
N LEU A 91 1.01 4.94 -12.79
CA LEU A 91 0.96 6.01 -11.79
C LEU A 91 0.20 7.24 -12.29
N VAL A 92 0.49 7.70 -13.52
CA VAL A 92 -0.23 8.84 -14.12
C VAL A 92 -1.71 8.53 -14.29
N GLY A 93 -2.04 7.33 -14.78
CA GLY A 93 -3.42 6.87 -14.91
C GLY A 93 -4.13 6.82 -13.56
N THR A 94 -3.49 6.25 -12.55
CA THR A 94 -4.02 6.20 -11.18
C THR A 94 -4.31 7.60 -10.64
N MET A 95 -3.36 8.53 -10.76
CA MET A 95 -3.54 9.91 -10.32
C MET A 95 -4.68 10.61 -11.06
N ASN A 96 -4.85 10.38 -12.36
CA ASN A 96 -5.91 10.98 -13.15
C ASN A 96 -7.30 10.37 -12.88
N LEU A 97 -7.37 9.13 -12.39
CA LEU A 97 -8.62 8.41 -12.18
C LEU A 97 -9.19 8.57 -10.77
N ILE A 98 -8.36 8.84 -9.76
CA ILE A 98 -8.84 9.09 -8.40
C ILE A 98 -9.34 10.54 -8.23
N ASP A 99 -10.36 10.73 -7.37
CA ASP A 99 -10.91 12.08 -7.08
C ASP A 99 -9.80 13.05 -6.61
N GLU A 100 -9.88 14.33 -6.99
CA GLU A 100 -8.91 15.36 -6.60
C GLU A 100 -8.67 15.45 -5.08
N LYS A 101 -9.72 15.22 -4.27
CA LYS A 101 -9.61 15.20 -2.80
C LYS A 101 -8.68 14.10 -2.28
N TYR A 102 -8.52 13.02 -3.04
CA TYR A 102 -7.63 11.89 -2.77
C TYR A 102 -6.25 12.13 -3.38
N GLN A 103 -6.16 12.74 -4.56
CA GLN A 103 -4.88 13.13 -5.16
C GLN A 103 -4.04 13.99 -4.20
N LYS A 104 -4.68 14.90 -3.45
CA LYS A 104 -4.04 15.76 -2.44
C LYS A 104 -3.38 15.00 -1.27
N LEU A 105 -3.81 13.77 -1.02
CA LEU A 105 -3.23 12.91 0.01
C LEU A 105 -1.96 12.19 -0.48
N VAL A 106 -1.80 12.03 -1.79
CA VAL A 106 -0.62 11.35 -2.34
C VAL A 106 0.59 12.28 -2.26
N LYS A 107 1.62 11.85 -1.53
CA LYS A 107 2.84 12.64 -1.28
C LYS A 107 4.08 12.10 -1.97
N GLY A 108 4.05 10.87 -2.46
CA GLY A 108 5.20 10.33 -3.17
C GLY A 108 4.95 9.02 -3.89
N PHE A 109 5.89 8.70 -4.77
CA PHE A 109 5.95 7.45 -5.50
C PHE A 109 7.18 6.62 -5.11
N ILE A 110 7.03 5.30 -5.09
CA ILE A 110 8.12 4.35 -4.94
C ILE A 110 8.03 3.32 -6.07
N PHE A 111 9.14 3.06 -6.74
CA PHE A 111 9.21 2.04 -7.79
C PHE A 111 9.83 0.78 -7.22
N ASN A 112 9.02 -0.26 -7.03
CA ASN A 112 9.46 -1.54 -6.50
C ASN A 112 9.88 -2.50 -7.62
N LYS A 113 10.78 -3.43 -7.28
CA LYS A 113 11.35 -4.45 -8.17
C LYS A 113 12.20 -3.88 -9.30
N PHE A 114 12.97 -2.84 -9.02
CA PHE A 114 13.85 -2.21 -9.99
C PHE A 114 15.06 -3.09 -10.34
N ARG A 115 15.49 -3.03 -11.60
CA ARG A 115 16.70 -3.66 -12.12
C ARG A 115 17.45 -2.65 -13.00
N GLY A 116 18.77 -2.62 -12.88
CA GLY A 116 19.63 -1.80 -13.74
C GLY A 116 20.05 -0.49 -13.10
N ASP A 117 20.36 0.48 -13.94
CA ASP A 117 20.94 1.76 -13.54
C ASP A 117 19.86 2.82 -13.31
N ILE A 118 19.84 3.37 -12.09
CA ILE A 118 18.87 4.40 -11.68
C ILE A 118 19.00 5.69 -12.49
N ASP A 119 20.17 5.98 -13.05
CA ASP A 119 20.41 7.17 -13.85
C ASP A 119 19.54 7.20 -15.11
N VAL A 120 19.20 6.02 -15.66
CA VAL A 120 18.28 5.86 -16.78
C VAL A 120 16.85 6.31 -16.41
N LEU A 121 16.45 6.19 -15.14
CA LEU A 121 15.11 6.57 -14.68
C LEU A 121 14.97 8.04 -14.28
N LYS A 122 16.07 8.74 -13.97
CA LYS A 122 16.04 10.15 -13.52
C LYS A 122 15.23 11.07 -14.46
N PRO A 123 15.37 11.01 -15.80
CA PRO A 123 14.52 11.80 -16.71
C PRO A 123 13.04 11.44 -16.59
N GLY A 124 12.72 10.16 -16.41
CA GLY A 124 11.36 9.66 -16.18
C GLY A 124 10.75 10.21 -14.90
N PHE A 125 11.49 10.20 -13.79
CA PHE A 125 11.04 10.79 -12.52
C PHE A 125 10.78 12.29 -12.64
N LYS A 126 11.63 13.02 -13.38
CA LYS A 126 11.41 14.45 -13.65
C LYS A 126 10.12 14.67 -14.45
N LYS A 127 9.88 13.86 -15.49
CA LYS A 127 8.63 13.93 -16.27
C LYS A 127 7.41 13.60 -15.43
N LEU A 128 7.46 12.55 -14.60
CA LEU A 128 6.40 12.17 -13.69
C LEU A 128 6.06 13.29 -12.70
N LYS A 129 7.08 13.89 -12.07
CA LYS A 129 6.91 15.04 -11.18
C LYS A 129 6.32 16.25 -11.90
N ASN A 130 6.70 16.50 -13.15
CA ASN A 130 6.14 17.62 -13.92
C ASN A 130 4.64 17.44 -14.20
N ILE A 131 4.20 16.20 -14.47
CA ILE A 131 2.78 15.87 -14.73
C ILE A 131 1.97 15.89 -13.44
N THR A 132 2.43 15.18 -12.41
CA THR A 132 1.66 14.90 -11.19
C THR A 132 1.89 15.91 -10.07
N LYS A 133 2.96 16.71 -10.15
CA LYS A 133 3.49 17.58 -9.09
C LYS A 133 3.96 16.84 -7.83
N ILE A 134 4.05 15.50 -7.88
CA ILE A 134 4.42 14.65 -6.75
C ILE A 134 5.84 14.08 -6.97
N PRO A 135 6.69 14.05 -5.94
CA PRO A 135 8.05 13.50 -6.05
C PRO A 135 8.05 11.96 -6.11
N THR A 136 9.14 11.41 -6.67
CA THR A 136 9.50 9.99 -6.48
C THR A 136 10.54 9.93 -5.37
N PHE A 137 10.32 9.07 -4.37
CA PHE A 137 11.25 8.91 -3.24
C PHE A 137 12.38 7.91 -3.50
N GLY A 138 12.23 7.03 -4.49
CA GLY A 138 13.31 6.14 -4.90
C GLY A 138 12.81 4.85 -5.54
N THR A 139 13.71 3.88 -5.60
CA THR A 139 13.46 2.57 -6.19
C THR A 139 13.86 1.46 -5.24
N ILE A 140 13.05 0.43 -5.04
CA ILE A 140 13.47 -0.75 -4.30
C ILE A 140 13.95 -1.79 -5.32
N PRO A 141 15.20 -2.30 -5.22
CA PRO A 141 15.72 -3.26 -6.17
C PRO A 141 14.98 -4.60 -6.07
N LEU A 142 14.83 -5.31 -7.21
CA LEU A 142 14.33 -6.68 -7.20
C LEU A 142 15.38 -7.60 -6.57
N MET A 143 15.03 -8.19 -5.45
CA MET A 143 15.90 -9.08 -4.69
C MET A 143 15.19 -10.38 -4.33
N PRO A 144 15.94 -11.49 -4.16
CA PRO A 144 15.39 -12.67 -3.53
C PRO A 144 15.12 -12.38 -2.05
N LEU A 145 13.87 -12.60 -1.62
CA LEU A 145 13.45 -12.55 -0.23
C LEU A 145 13.01 -13.95 0.19
N ASN A 146 13.50 -14.41 1.33
CA ASN A 146 13.02 -15.65 1.93
C ASN A 146 12.01 -15.37 3.06
N LEU A 147 11.02 -14.54 2.73
CA LEU A 147 9.89 -14.23 3.60
C LEU A 147 8.68 -15.11 3.22
N PRO A 148 7.76 -15.40 4.16
CA PRO A 148 6.46 -15.95 3.81
C PRO A 148 5.78 -15.08 2.76
N GLU A 149 5.15 -15.74 1.78
CA GLU A 149 4.24 -15.04 0.87
C GLU A 149 2.99 -14.63 1.64
N GLU A 150 2.57 -13.39 1.45
CA GLU A 150 1.21 -12.95 1.78
C GLU A 150 0.21 -13.62 0.81
N ASP A 151 -1.09 -13.57 1.13
CA ASP A 151 -2.18 -14.03 0.26
C ASP A 151 -2.15 -13.30 -1.09
N SER A 152 -1.39 -13.82 -2.04
CA SER A 152 -1.25 -13.28 -3.38
C SER A 152 -1.97 -14.16 -4.40
N LEU A 153 -2.35 -13.57 -5.54
CA LEU A 153 -3.15 -14.24 -6.59
C LEU A 153 -2.58 -15.58 -7.09
N ASN A 154 -1.27 -15.82 -6.92
CA ASN A 154 -0.58 -17.05 -7.31
C ASN A 154 0.27 -17.66 -6.19
N ALA A 155 0.06 -17.27 -4.94
CA ALA A 155 0.84 -17.79 -3.83
C ALA A 155 0.53 -19.27 -3.59
N LYS A 156 1.58 -20.09 -3.49
CA LYS A 156 1.51 -21.37 -2.77
C LYS A 156 2.15 -21.10 -1.41
N PRO A 157 1.37 -20.67 -0.40
CA PRO A 157 1.94 -20.25 0.87
C PRO A 157 2.84 -21.36 1.40
N LYS A 158 4.13 -21.04 1.56
CA LYS A 158 5.07 -21.98 2.18
C LYS A 158 4.57 -22.25 3.59
N HIS A 159 4.34 -23.51 3.92
CA HIS A 159 3.93 -23.88 5.26
C HIS A 159 5.10 -23.62 6.24
N ILE A 160 5.05 -22.48 6.95
CA ILE A 160 6.09 -22.13 7.93
C ILE A 160 5.71 -22.72 9.28
N THR A 161 6.61 -23.53 9.84
CA THR A 161 6.52 -23.90 11.25
C THR A 161 7.02 -22.73 12.11
N TRP A 162 6.18 -22.18 12.97
CA TRP A 162 6.51 -21.10 13.89
C TRP A 162 7.40 -21.59 15.04
N SER A 163 8.70 -21.76 14.77
CA SER A 163 9.73 -22.09 15.75
C SER A 163 10.63 -20.89 16.01
N LYS A 164 11.26 -20.82 17.20
CA LYS A 164 12.25 -19.76 17.52
C LYS A 164 13.32 -19.61 16.44
N LYS A 165 13.80 -20.74 15.90
CA LYS A 165 14.79 -20.78 14.81
C LYS A 165 14.27 -20.14 13.52
N ASN A 166 13.01 -20.39 13.15
CA ASN A 166 12.44 -19.83 11.93
C ASN A 166 12.08 -18.35 12.09
N ILE A 167 11.60 -17.93 13.26
CA ILE A 167 11.37 -16.51 13.58
C ILE A 167 12.68 -15.72 13.44
N SER A 168 13.77 -16.19 14.05
CA SER A 168 15.08 -15.54 13.94
C SER A 168 15.59 -15.41 12.49
N LYS A 169 15.28 -16.37 11.62
CA LYS A 169 15.59 -16.28 10.18
C LYS A 169 14.75 -15.20 9.48
N ILE A 170 13.46 -15.13 9.78
CA ILE A 170 12.56 -14.10 9.25
C ILE A 170 13.05 -12.71 9.70
N ASP A 171 13.41 -12.55 10.97
CA ASP A 171 13.97 -11.29 11.48
C ASP A 171 15.25 -10.90 10.72
N GLY A 172 16.11 -11.87 10.42
CA GLY A 172 17.30 -11.65 9.59
C GLY A 172 16.98 -11.14 8.19
N GLU A 173 15.99 -11.74 7.52
CA GLU A 173 15.52 -11.32 6.18
C GLU A 173 14.85 -9.94 6.22
N LEU A 174 14.05 -9.66 7.24
CA LEU A 174 13.42 -8.34 7.45
C LEU A 174 14.47 -7.24 7.68
N ASN A 175 15.49 -7.51 8.49
CA ASN A 175 16.60 -6.58 8.70
C ASN A 175 17.38 -6.30 7.41
N LYS A 176 17.58 -7.32 6.57
CA LYS A 176 18.20 -7.16 5.26
C LYS A 176 17.33 -6.29 4.35
N LEU A 177 16.03 -6.57 4.29
CA LEU A 177 15.08 -5.77 3.50
C LEU A 177 15.06 -4.31 3.98
N SER A 178 14.98 -4.08 5.28
CA SER A 178 14.98 -2.74 5.89
C SER A 178 16.20 -1.93 5.47
N LYS A 179 17.42 -2.48 5.59
CA LYS A 179 18.66 -1.82 5.16
C LYS A 179 18.66 -1.45 3.67
N ILE A 180 18.12 -2.34 2.83
CA ILE A 180 18.06 -2.09 1.39
C ILE A 180 17.04 -0.99 1.09
N VAL A 181 15.87 -1.03 1.70
CA VAL A 181 14.87 0.03 1.56
C VAL A 181 15.48 1.36 1.99
N GLU A 182 16.08 1.43 3.18
CA GLU A 182 16.73 2.63 3.73
C GLU A 182 17.81 3.21 2.80
N SER A 183 18.59 2.35 2.15
CA SER A 183 19.66 2.79 1.24
C SER A 183 19.18 3.23 -0.13
N ASN A 184 17.93 2.94 -0.52
CA ASN A 184 17.45 3.15 -1.89
C ASN A 184 16.21 4.06 -1.99
N ILE A 185 15.61 4.45 -0.87
CA ILE A 185 14.54 5.45 -0.84
C ILE A 185 14.90 6.59 0.10
N ASP A 186 14.37 7.78 -0.16
CA ASP A 186 14.53 8.96 0.70
C ASP A 186 13.66 8.83 1.97
N VAL A 187 14.13 8.02 2.91
CA VAL A 187 13.47 7.78 4.21
C VAL A 187 13.31 9.08 4.99
N ASN A 188 14.29 9.98 4.93
CA ASN A 188 14.23 11.27 5.62
C ASN A 188 13.02 12.12 5.18
N SER A 189 12.71 12.13 3.88
CA SER A 189 11.52 12.81 3.37
C SER A 189 10.22 12.13 3.82
N ILE A 190 10.22 10.80 3.94
CA ILE A 190 9.06 10.03 4.44
C ILE A 190 8.85 10.29 5.94
N GLU A 191 9.90 10.31 6.74
CA GLU A 191 9.81 10.59 8.18
C GLU A 191 9.25 11.98 8.48
N LYS A 192 9.57 12.99 7.65
CA LYS A 192 8.99 14.34 7.77
C LYS A 192 7.48 14.37 7.54
N MET A 193 6.91 13.36 6.90
CA MET A 193 5.46 13.22 6.72
C MET A 193 4.77 12.67 7.97
N LEU A 194 5.54 12.13 8.93
CA LEU A 194 5.04 11.57 10.18
C LEU A 194 4.99 12.62 11.32
N GLN A 195 5.50 13.83 11.08
CA GLN A 195 5.56 14.97 12.01
C GLN A 195 4.39 15.92 11.81
#